data_AF-A0A937FW26-F1
#
_entry.id   AF-A0A937FW26-F1
#
_cell.length_a   1.000
_cell.length_b   1.000
_cell.length_c   1.000
_cell.angle_alpha   90.00
_cell.angle_beta   90.00
_cell.angle_gamma   90.00
#
_symmetry.space_group_name_H-M   'P 1'
#
loop_
_entity.id
_entity.type
_entity.pdbx_description
1 polymer ?
#
loop_
_entity_poly.entity_id
_entity_poly.type
_entity_poly.pdbx_seq_one_letter_code
_entity_poly.pdbx_strand_id
1 'polypeptide(L)'
;MKTLKFLTNLVFIFSMMSVTLIGCNNDDQEIPNPDVKVPDGEALQNKYVEFLESETQTFSINIDNGGSVTSAQGTYLYFSPNSMQDAQGNEVTGDIDIEFIELYDKAQMLLGDKSTRGRQEDGSIATLVSGGEFFVNAQKDGEQLQLMPGIGFQIMVETDNLDMGMQLFVNENEDCVEVDCDVIWEQANGRLEAGDAQGGNGEGGGVYYGFADNFGWTNIDRWYSDPRPKTTLFVDVPEGYDNTNCGVFLSYDGEPTALAKLDVYDEETELFTEHYGQIPIGLEVHFIVLSVIDDQYYYAIQGATITENHVEIIGDLSPITEAELIQLVEALP
;
A
#
# COMPACT_ATOMS: atom_id res chain seq x y z
N MET A 1 -74.24 44.85 4.97
CA MET A 1 -74.93 45.69 5.98
C MET A 1 -75.56 44.75 7.01
N LYS A 2 -75.14 44.85 8.28
CA LYS A 2 -75.73 44.25 9.50
C LYS A 2 -75.70 42.71 9.64
N THR A 3 -74.87 42.22 10.60
CA THR A 3 -75.25 41.51 11.86
C THR A 3 -75.29 39.98 11.70
N LEU A 4 -74.90 39.08 12.62
CA LEU A 4 -74.80 39.14 14.08
C LEU A 4 -74.07 37.87 14.63
N LYS A 5 -73.24 38.06 15.68
CA LYS A 5 -72.94 37.21 16.87
C LYS A 5 -72.62 35.69 16.74
N PHE A 6 -71.61 35.23 17.47
CA PHE A 6 -71.70 34.50 18.76
C PHE A 6 -70.29 34.51 19.43
N LEU A 7 -70.08 35.18 20.57
CA LEU A 7 -70.07 34.64 21.96
C LEU A 7 -68.94 33.58 22.18
N THR A 8 -68.06 33.61 23.18
CA THR A 8 -68.21 34.07 24.58
C THR A 8 -66.83 34.19 25.25
N ASN A 9 -66.70 35.14 26.17
CA ASN A 9 -65.56 35.34 27.07
C ASN A 9 -65.67 34.46 28.34
N LEU A 10 -64.51 33.96 28.78
CA LEU A 10 -63.96 34.01 30.15
C LEU A 10 -64.76 33.37 31.32
N VAL A 11 -64.23 32.27 31.86
CA VAL A 11 -64.25 31.98 33.31
C VAL A 11 -62.88 31.44 33.73
N PHE A 12 -62.22 32.19 34.61
CA PHE A 12 -60.98 31.83 35.31
C PHE A 12 -61.33 30.94 36.52
N ILE A 13 -60.73 29.75 36.63
CA ILE A 13 -60.66 29.01 37.90
C ILE A 13 -59.21 28.58 38.12
N PHE A 14 -58.69 29.03 39.26
CA PHE A 14 -57.36 28.81 39.80
C PHE A 14 -57.25 27.34 40.27
N SER A 15 -56.32 26.56 39.71
CA SER A 15 -55.98 25.23 40.23
C SER A 15 -54.47 25.07 40.29
N MET A 16 -54.03 24.63 41.46
CA MET A 16 -52.67 24.51 41.97
C MET A 16 -51.87 23.48 41.16
N MET A 17 -50.83 23.93 40.46
CA MET A 17 -49.97 23.08 39.64
C MET A 17 -48.79 22.59 40.48
N SER A 18 -48.82 21.29 40.81
CA SER A 18 -47.75 20.58 41.50
C SER A 18 -46.51 20.53 40.60
N VAL A 19 -45.39 21.05 41.11
CA VAL A 19 -44.06 20.90 40.47
C VAL A 19 -43.57 19.50 40.78
N THR A 20 -43.63 18.60 39.80
CA THR A 20 -42.85 17.36 39.79
C THR A 20 -41.50 17.64 39.15
N LEU A 21 -40.44 17.68 39.96
CA LEU A 21 -39.06 17.58 39.48
C LEU A 21 -38.85 16.15 39.00
N ILE A 22 -38.86 15.94 37.68
CA ILE A 22 -38.31 14.73 37.07
C ILE A 22 -36.81 15.00 36.95
N GLY A 23 -36.02 14.22 37.70
CA GLY A 23 -34.58 14.22 37.60
C GLY A 23 -34.16 13.76 36.20
N CYS A 24 -33.29 14.54 35.57
CA CYS A 24 -32.50 14.03 34.45
C CYS A 24 -31.63 12.89 34.98
N ASN A 25 -31.69 11.74 34.33
CA ASN A 25 -30.68 10.71 34.45
C ASN A 25 -29.34 11.31 34.03
N ASN A 26 -28.28 10.90 34.73
CA ASN A 26 -26.92 11.18 34.34
C ASN A 26 -26.67 10.49 33.00
N ASP A 27 -26.69 11.26 31.91
CA ASP A 27 -25.89 10.91 30.75
C ASP A 27 -24.45 11.16 31.17
N ASP A 28 -23.74 10.08 31.52
CA ASP A 28 -22.29 10.07 31.58
C ASP A 28 -21.79 10.32 30.15
N GLN A 29 -21.74 11.60 29.77
CA GLN A 29 -20.89 12.05 28.68
C GLN A 29 -19.47 11.78 29.17
N GLU A 30 -18.87 10.67 28.73
CA GLU A 30 -17.43 10.49 28.83
C GLU A 30 -16.78 11.70 28.15
N ILE A 31 -16.27 12.62 28.96
CA ILE A 31 -15.38 13.67 28.49
C ILE A 31 -14.15 12.92 28.01
N PRO A 32 -13.78 12.98 26.71
CA PRO A 32 -12.58 12.33 26.22
C PRO A 32 -11.42 12.81 27.09
N ASN A 33 -10.76 11.88 27.78
CA ASN A 33 -9.58 12.22 28.54
C ASN A 33 -8.52 12.66 27.51
N PRO A 34 -8.03 13.91 27.56
CA PRO A 34 -7.08 14.43 26.57
C PRO A 34 -5.72 13.71 26.55
N ASP A 35 -5.48 12.79 27.49
CA ASP A 35 -4.29 11.91 27.53
C ASP A 35 -4.53 10.52 26.91
N VAL A 36 -5.70 10.23 26.33
CA VAL A 36 -5.91 8.98 25.59
C VAL A 36 -5.26 9.13 24.22
N LYS A 37 -4.15 8.43 24.04
CA LYS A 37 -3.49 8.22 22.75
C LYS A 37 -4.41 7.38 21.86
N VAL A 38 -5.01 8.00 20.86
CA VAL A 38 -5.91 7.35 19.90
C VAL A 38 -5.17 7.16 18.57
N PRO A 39 -5.22 5.96 17.98
CA PRO A 39 -4.74 5.72 16.61
C PRO A 39 -5.40 6.66 15.59
N ASP A 40 -4.58 7.25 14.72
CA ASP A 40 -5.02 8.17 13.68
C ASP A 40 -4.76 7.56 12.29
N GLY A 41 -5.83 7.03 11.70
CA GLY A 41 -5.78 6.43 10.38
C GLY A 41 -5.53 7.43 9.25
N GLU A 42 -6.01 8.66 9.37
CA GLU A 42 -5.75 9.71 8.37
C GLU A 42 -4.27 10.10 8.40
N ALA A 43 -3.70 10.24 9.60
CA ALA A 43 -2.26 10.47 9.75
C ALA A 43 -1.41 9.31 9.22
N LEU A 44 -1.85 8.05 9.40
CA LEU A 44 -1.16 6.89 8.82
C LEU A 44 -1.17 6.93 7.28
N GLN A 45 -2.31 7.24 6.66
CA GLN A 45 -2.39 7.38 5.20
C GLN A 45 -1.51 8.53 4.69
N ASN A 46 -1.52 9.67 5.39
CA ASN A 46 -0.64 10.79 5.05
C ASN A 46 0.84 10.41 5.15
N LYS A 47 1.24 9.60 6.13
CA LYS A 47 2.62 9.11 6.25
C LYS A 47 3.06 8.27 5.05
N TYR A 48 2.17 7.41 4.52
CA TYR A 48 2.45 6.65 3.31
C TYR A 48 2.64 7.56 2.08
N VAL A 49 1.78 8.57 1.93
CA VAL A 49 1.90 9.56 0.84
C VAL A 49 3.18 10.38 0.98
N GLU A 50 3.48 10.90 2.17
CA GLU A 50 4.71 11.66 2.47
C GLU A 50 5.97 10.83 2.13
N PHE A 51 5.96 9.54 2.44
CA PHE A 51 7.05 8.63 2.10
C PHE A 51 7.21 8.48 0.58
N LEU A 52 6.14 8.18 -0.14
CA LEU A 52 6.18 8.02 -1.60
C LEU A 52 6.58 9.33 -2.32
N GLU A 53 6.12 10.49 -1.84
CA GLU A 53 6.56 11.79 -2.33
C GLU A 53 8.07 12.00 -2.12
N SER A 54 8.60 11.54 -0.98
CA SER A 54 10.04 11.64 -0.68
C SER A 54 10.91 10.72 -1.53
N GLU A 55 10.36 9.59 -1.98
CA GLU A 55 11.03 8.63 -2.88
C GLU A 55 10.87 8.99 -4.37
N THR A 56 10.01 9.98 -4.69
CA THR A 56 9.74 10.37 -6.08
C THR A 56 10.92 11.09 -6.71
N GLN A 57 11.40 10.55 -7.83
CA GLN A 57 12.41 11.14 -8.70
C GLN A 57 11.74 11.71 -9.95
N THR A 58 12.11 12.94 -10.34
CA THR A 58 11.61 13.56 -11.57
C THR A 58 12.73 13.76 -12.59
N PHE A 59 12.45 13.41 -13.84
CA PHE A 59 13.35 13.57 -14.97
C PHE A 59 12.65 14.30 -16.11
N SER A 60 13.42 14.89 -17.02
CA SER A 60 12.89 15.45 -18.27
C SER A 60 13.60 14.82 -19.46
N ILE A 61 12.83 14.34 -20.43
CA ILE A 61 13.34 13.75 -21.68
C ILE A 61 12.63 14.38 -22.89
N ASN A 62 13.35 14.47 -24.01
CA ASN A 62 12.77 14.90 -25.27
C ASN A 62 12.28 13.68 -26.06
N ILE A 63 10.96 13.51 -26.18
CA ILE A 63 10.38 12.27 -26.73
C ILE A 63 10.46 12.17 -28.26
N ASP A 64 10.79 13.25 -28.97
CA ASP A 64 10.92 13.25 -30.44
C ASP A 64 11.99 12.27 -30.93
N ASN A 65 13.04 12.09 -30.12
CA ASN A 65 14.17 11.21 -30.41
C ASN A 65 14.21 9.98 -29.50
N GLY A 66 13.21 9.82 -28.63
CA GLY A 66 13.26 8.89 -27.50
C GLY A 66 14.22 9.38 -26.43
N GLY A 67 14.27 8.65 -25.32
CA GLY A 67 15.09 9.06 -24.19
C GLY A 67 15.29 7.94 -23.19
N SER A 68 16.26 8.13 -22.32
CA SER A 68 16.48 7.24 -21.20
C SER A 68 16.83 8.00 -19.95
N VAL A 69 16.46 7.43 -18.81
CA VAL A 69 16.81 7.96 -17.49
C VAL A 69 17.45 6.85 -16.67
N THR A 70 18.33 7.24 -15.76
CA THR A 70 18.91 6.33 -14.75
C THR A 70 18.58 6.91 -13.40
N SER A 71 17.93 6.11 -12.58
CA SER A 71 17.51 6.48 -11.24
C SER A 71 18.69 6.53 -10.26
N ALA A 72 18.44 7.05 -9.06
CA ALA A 72 19.41 7.14 -7.99
C ALA A 72 19.94 5.76 -7.55
N GLN A 73 19.10 4.71 -7.59
CA GLN A 73 19.51 3.34 -7.25
C GLN A 73 19.98 2.52 -8.46
N GLY A 74 20.03 3.12 -9.66
CA GLY A 74 20.65 2.53 -10.85
C GLY A 74 19.68 1.85 -11.83
N THR A 75 18.38 1.86 -11.56
CA THR A 75 17.35 1.41 -12.51
C THR A 75 17.40 2.28 -13.77
N TYR A 76 17.44 1.65 -14.94
CA TYR A 76 17.48 2.35 -16.23
C TYR A 76 16.15 2.22 -16.95
N LEU A 77 15.51 3.35 -17.28
CA LEU A 77 14.31 3.39 -18.09
C LEU A 77 14.64 3.85 -19.50
N TYR A 78 14.00 3.26 -20.50
CA TYR A 78 14.12 3.67 -21.90
C TYR A 78 12.75 3.79 -22.58
N PHE A 79 12.54 4.95 -23.20
CA PHE A 79 11.34 5.31 -23.95
C PHE A 79 11.69 5.49 -25.43
N SER A 80 10.91 4.86 -26.30
CA SER A 80 11.12 4.96 -27.75
C SER A 80 10.70 6.33 -28.30
N PRO A 81 11.27 6.78 -29.43
CA PRO A 81 10.83 8.02 -30.07
C PRO A 81 9.34 8.02 -30.42
N ASN A 82 8.67 9.15 -30.21
CA ASN A 82 7.24 9.35 -30.53
C ASN A 82 6.32 8.29 -29.89
N SER A 83 6.61 7.88 -28.66
CA SER A 83 5.86 6.83 -27.95
C SER A 83 4.66 7.33 -27.16
N MET A 84 4.38 8.64 -27.16
CA MET A 84 3.43 9.26 -26.24
C MET A 84 2.28 9.95 -26.97
N GLN A 85 1.11 9.92 -26.35
CA GLN A 85 -0.07 10.65 -26.78
C GLN A 85 -0.77 11.33 -25.59
N ASP A 86 -1.55 12.37 -25.88
CA ASP A 86 -2.45 12.97 -24.90
C ASP A 86 -3.72 12.13 -24.70
N ALA A 87 -4.57 12.53 -23.75
CA ALA A 87 -5.85 11.85 -23.47
C ALA A 87 -6.86 11.91 -24.64
N GLN A 88 -6.61 12.69 -25.70
CA GLN A 88 -7.41 12.73 -26.92
C GLN A 88 -6.81 11.87 -28.05
N GLY A 89 -5.67 11.21 -27.80
CA GLY A 89 -4.95 10.38 -28.76
C GLY A 89 -4.11 11.18 -29.76
N ASN A 90 -3.83 12.46 -29.50
CA ASN A 90 -2.90 13.22 -30.34
C ASN A 90 -1.47 12.93 -29.90
N GLU A 91 -0.58 12.78 -30.88
CA GLU A 91 0.85 12.58 -30.65
C GLU A 91 1.45 13.74 -29.84
N VAL A 92 2.22 13.39 -28.81
CA VAL A 92 2.96 14.34 -27.98
C VAL A 92 4.42 14.35 -28.40
N THR A 93 4.93 15.55 -28.64
CA THR A 93 6.30 15.83 -29.09
C THR A 93 7.01 16.76 -28.12
N GLY A 94 8.34 16.82 -28.19
CA GLY A 94 9.18 17.69 -27.36
C GLY A 94 9.46 17.13 -25.97
N ASP A 95 9.72 18.04 -25.03
CA ASP A 95 10.09 17.68 -23.67
C ASP A 95 8.85 17.22 -22.87
N ILE A 96 9.03 16.13 -22.12
CA ILE A 96 8.05 15.56 -21.18
C ILE A 96 8.74 15.32 -19.83
N ASP A 97 7.95 15.28 -18.78
CA ASP A 97 8.39 14.97 -17.42
C ASP A 97 8.09 13.50 -17.11
N ILE A 98 9.05 12.81 -16.49
CA ILE A 98 8.94 11.42 -16.04
C ILE A 98 9.03 11.43 -14.52
N GLU A 99 8.07 10.82 -13.84
CA GLU A 99 8.09 10.55 -12.41
C GLU A 99 8.42 9.08 -12.19
N PHE A 100 9.29 8.81 -11.23
CA PHE A 100 9.78 7.46 -10.97
C PHE A 100 9.98 7.20 -9.48
N ILE A 101 9.49 6.06 -8.99
CA ILE A 101 9.80 5.50 -7.67
C ILE A 101 10.34 4.09 -7.86
N GLU A 102 11.27 3.70 -7.00
CA GLU A 102 11.86 2.37 -6.94
C GLU A 102 11.98 1.92 -5.47
N LEU A 103 11.23 0.88 -5.10
CA LEU A 103 11.24 0.27 -3.76
C LEU A 103 11.84 -1.13 -3.87
N TYR A 104 12.92 -1.39 -3.14
CA TYR A 104 13.63 -2.68 -3.19
C TYR A 104 13.53 -3.46 -1.89
N ASP A 105 13.52 -2.76 -0.76
CA ASP A 105 13.53 -3.40 0.55
C ASP A 105 12.16 -3.37 1.23
N LYS A 106 12.06 -4.23 2.25
CA LYS A 106 10.86 -4.44 3.05
C LYS A 106 10.43 -3.20 3.83
N ALA A 107 11.37 -2.35 4.25
CA ALA A 107 11.04 -1.13 4.98
C ALA A 107 10.40 -0.11 4.04
N GLN A 108 10.93 0.03 2.82
CA GLN A 108 10.34 0.86 1.77
C GLN A 108 8.94 0.37 1.38
N MET A 109 8.76 -0.94 1.20
CA MET A 109 7.44 -1.55 0.93
C MET A 109 6.43 -1.31 2.08
N LEU A 110 6.90 -1.39 3.33
CA LEU A 110 6.09 -1.11 4.52
C LEU A 110 5.66 0.36 4.58
N LEU A 111 6.61 1.29 4.38
CA LEU A 111 6.37 2.73 4.48
C LEU A 111 5.66 3.32 3.25
N GLY A 112 5.68 2.64 2.10
CA GLY A 112 4.89 3.01 0.92
C GLY A 112 3.50 2.36 0.86
N ASP A 113 3.19 1.49 1.83
CA ASP A 113 2.04 0.57 1.80
C ASP A 113 1.93 -0.19 0.46
N LYS A 114 3.09 -0.64 -0.04
CA LYS A 114 3.22 -1.45 -1.26
C LYS A 114 3.74 -2.84 -0.86
N SER A 115 2.85 -3.60 -0.24
CA SER A 115 3.15 -4.99 0.16
C SER A 115 3.25 -5.90 -1.07
N THR A 116 4.02 -6.98 -0.97
CA THR A 116 4.21 -7.97 -2.03
C THR A 116 3.06 -8.98 -2.08
N ARG A 117 1.82 -8.50 -2.26
CA ARG A 117 0.60 -9.31 -2.37
C ARG A 117 0.19 -9.47 -3.82
N GLY A 118 0.17 -10.70 -4.33
CA GLY A 118 -0.24 -11.00 -5.69
C GLY A 118 -1.53 -11.82 -5.79
N ARG A 119 -2.39 -11.51 -6.75
CA ARG A 119 -3.59 -12.29 -7.08
C ARG A 119 -3.23 -13.42 -8.05
N GLN A 120 -3.59 -14.64 -7.66
CA GLN A 120 -3.46 -15.84 -8.50
C GLN A 120 -4.68 -16.01 -9.41
N GLU A 121 -4.54 -16.86 -10.44
CA GLU A 121 -5.64 -17.18 -11.38
C GLU A 121 -6.89 -17.75 -10.70
N ASP A 122 -6.75 -18.39 -9.54
CA ASP A 122 -7.87 -18.93 -8.76
C ASP A 122 -8.56 -17.87 -7.87
N GLY A 123 -8.07 -16.64 -7.90
CA GLY A 123 -8.56 -15.48 -7.16
C GLY A 123 -7.92 -15.31 -5.78
N SER A 124 -7.12 -16.28 -5.30
CA SER A 124 -6.44 -16.16 -4.01
C SER A 124 -5.33 -15.12 -4.04
N ILE A 125 -5.09 -14.46 -2.90
CA ILE A 125 -3.92 -13.58 -2.73
C ILE A 125 -2.81 -14.38 -2.05
N ALA A 126 -1.64 -14.40 -2.68
CA ALA A 126 -0.43 -15.03 -2.16
C ALA A 126 0.74 -14.05 -2.15
N THR A 127 1.75 -14.35 -1.34
CA THR A 127 2.93 -13.50 -1.23
C THR A 127 3.86 -13.67 -2.42
N LEU A 128 4.43 -12.55 -2.87
CA LEU A 128 5.52 -12.49 -3.82
C LEU A 128 6.84 -12.23 -3.09
N VAL A 129 7.94 -12.64 -3.71
CA VAL A 129 9.31 -12.28 -3.32
C VAL A 129 9.83 -11.32 -4.35
N SER A 130 10.18 -10.10 -3.92
CA SER A 130 10.43 -9.02 -4.85
C SER A 130 11.87 -8.86 -5.31
N GLY A 131 12.01 -8.48 -6.58
CA GLY A 131 13.24 -7.98 -7.21
C GLY A 131 13.21 -6.46 -7.42
N GLY A 132 12.11 -5.79 -7.07
CA GLY A 132 11.94 -4.33 -7.11
C GLY A 132 10.55 -3.91 -7.60
N GLU A 133 9.91 -3.01 -6.85
CA GLU A 133 8.64 -2.36 -7.18
C GLU A 133 8.88 -0.96 -7.76
N PHE A 134 8.18 -0.63 -8.84
CA PHE A 134 8.43 0.57 -9.63
C PHE A 134 7.15 1.32 -9.92
N PHE A 135 7.12 2.61 -9.63
CA PHE A 135 6.09 3.50 -10.17
C PHE A 135 6.69 4.29 -11.32
N VAL A 136 6.05 4.28 -12.50
CA VAL A 136 6.48 5.06 -13.66
C VAL A 136 5.30 5.88 -14.17
N ASN A 137 5.48 7.19 -14.24
CA ASN A 137 4.49 8.08 -14.82
C ASN A 137 5.13 9.07 -15.80
N ALA A 138 4.35 9.60 -16.74
CA ALA A 138 4.78 10.62 -17.67
C ALA A 138 3.72 11.71 -17.83
N GLN A 139 4.16 12.96 -17.78
CA GLN A 139 3.30 14.13 -17.90
C GLN A 139 3.90 15.15 -18.87
N LYS A 140 3.04 16.03 -19.39
CA LYS A 140 3.48 17.23 -20.09
C LYS A 140 2.65 18.41 -19.65
N ASP A 141 3.33 19.48 -19.20
CA ASP A 141 2.66 20.69 -18.69
C ASP A 141 1.65 20.39 -17.55
N GLY A 142 1.88 19.33 -16.77
CA GLY A 142 1.01 18.86 -15.70
C GLY A 142 -0.19 18.01 -16.17
N GLU A 143 -0.26 17.66 -17.44
CA GLU A 143 -1.31 16.79 -17.99
C GLU A 143 -0.77 15.37 -18.20
N GLN A 144 -1.55 14.38 -17.76
CA GLN A 144 -1.24 12.96 -17.86
C GLN A 144 -1.06 12.53 -19.32
N LEU A 145 0.04 11.83 -19.61
CA LEU A 145 0.29 11.20 -20.90
C LEU A 145 -0.12 9.73 -20.92
N GLN A 146 -0.26 9.19 -22.13
CA GLN A 146 -0.47 7.78 -22.38
C GLN A 146 0.57 7.27 -23.38
N LEU A 147 0.89 5.99 -23.30
CA LEU A 147 1.65 5.31 -24.33
C LEU A 147 0.78 5.18 -25.59
N MET A 148 1.40 5.31 -26.76
CA MET A 148 0.73 5.00 -28.02
C MET A 148 0.35 3.51 -28.08
N PRO A 149 -0.79 3.13 -28.72
CA PRO A 149 -1.21 1.74 -28.80
C PRO A 149 -0.13 0.81 -29.35
N GLY A 150 0.21 -0.22 -28.57
CA GLY A 150 1.22 -1.23 -28.93
C GLY A 150 2.67 -0.79 -28.74
N ILE A 151 2.90 0.36 -28.09
CA ILE A 151 4.23 0.80 -27.68
C ILE A 151 4.34 0.67 -26.16
N GLY A 152 5.49 0.16 -25.70
CA GLY A 152 5.87 0.13 -24.30
C GLY A 152 7.19 0.86 -24.05
N PHE A 153 7.60 0.90 -22.80
CA PHE A 153 8.92 1.32 -22.36
C PHE A 153 9.66 0.15 -21.72
N GLN A 154 10.97 0.31 -21.59
CA GLN A 154 11.83 -0.71 -21.01
C GLN A 154 12.30 -0.27 -19.62
N ILE A 155 12.26 -1.20 -18.68
CA ILE A 155 12.86 -1.10 -17.34
C ILE A 155 14.02 -2.08 -17.28
N MET A 156 15.21 -1.60 -16.95
CA MET A 156 16.39 -2.45 -16.75
C MET A 156 16.84 -2.38 -15.30
N VAL A 157 16.88 -3.53 -14.65
CA VAL A 157 17.24 -3.67 -13.24
C VAL A 157 18.44 -4.60 -13.14
N GLU A 158 19.58 -4.07 -12.72
CA GLU A 158 20.78 -4.87 -12.46
C GLU A 158 20.64 -5.60 -11.12
N THR A 159 21.17 -6.82 -11.04
CA THR A 159 21.14 -7.64 -9.83
C THR A 159 22.38 -8.52 -9.73
N ASP A 160 22.90 -8.68 -8.52
CA ASP A 160 23.99 -9.64 -8.26
C ASP A 160 23.49 -11.09 -8.22
N ASN A 161 22.19 -11.30 -8.02
CA ASN A 161 21.57 -12.62 -7.86
C ASN A 161 20.42 -12.81 -8.85
N LEU A 162 20.77 -13.11 -10.10
CA LEU A 162 19.78 -13.37 -11.14
C LEU A 162 18.94 -14.61 -10.80
N ASP A 163 17.64 -14.41 -10.65
CA ASP A 163 16.61 -15.42 -10.40
C ASP A 163 15.70 -15.54 -11.62
N MET A 164 15.82 -16.66 -12.33
CA MET A 164 15.04 -16.93 -13.53
C MET A 164 13.56 -17.21 -13.25
N GLY A 165 13.15 -17.26 -11.98
CA GLY A 165 11.76 -17.36 -11.55
C GLY A 165 11.03 -16.00 -11.53
N MET A 166 11.75 -14.88 -11.67
CA MET A 166 11.13 -13.56 -11.73
C MET A 166 10.25 -13.40 -12.98
N GLN A 167 9.18 -12.63 -12.83
CA GLN A 167 8.18 -12.29 -13.84
C GLN A 167 7.78 -10.81 -13.65
N LEU A 168 7.18 -10.23 -14.68
CA LEU A 168 6.64 -8.88 -14.58
C LEU A 168 5.23 -8.93 -13.98
N PHE A 169 4.95 -8.04 -13.05
CA PHE A 169 3.65 -7.81 -12.43
C PHE A 169 3.23 -6.36 -12.63
N VAL A 170 1.91 -6.14 -12.63
CA VAL A 170 1.27 -4.83 -12.68
C VAL A 170 0.20 -4.76 -11.59
N ASN A 171 -0.28 -3.56 -11.27
CA ASN A 171 -1.45 -3.45 -10.41
C ASN A 171 -2.68 -4.06 -11.10
N GLU A 172 -3.48 -4.86 -10.37
CA GLU A 172 -4.73 -5.43 -10.89
C GLU A 172 -5.70 -4.35 -11.39
N ASN A 173 -5.61 -3.14 -10.81
CA ASN A 173 -6.25 -1.96 -11.33
C ASN A 173 -5.30 -1.21 -12.28
N GLU A 174 -5.20 -1.70 -13.52
CA GLU A 174 -4.33 -1.11 -14.57
C GLU A 174 -4.69 0.35 -14.91
N ASP A 175 -5.91 0.81 -14.58
CA ASP A 175 -6.33 2.20 -14.81
C ASP A 175 -5.78 3.17 -13.73
N CYS A 176 -5.19 2.65 -12.65
CA CYS A 176 -4.67 3.45 -11.55
C CYS A 176 -3.26 3.95 -11.82
N VAL A 177 -3.16 5.21 -12.26
CA VAL A 177 -1.89 5.89 -12.57
C VAL A 177 -1.42 6.82 -11.46
N GLU A 178 -2.11 6.84 -10.31
CA GLU A 178 -1.73 7.63 -9.15
C GLU A 178 -0.70 6.87 -8.29
N VAL A 179 0.13 7.61 -7.57
CA VAL A 179 1.19 7.01 -6.75
C VAL A 179 0.65 6.30 -5.51
N ASP A 180 -0.46 6.80 -4.95
CA ASP A 180 -1.08 6.35 -3.70
C ASP A 180 -2.15 5.25 -3.90
N CYS A 181 -2.27 4.68 -5.10
CA CYS A 181 -3.13 3.54 -5.36
C CYS A 181 -2.88 2.39 -4.37
N ASP A 182 -3.94 1.74 -3.91
CA ASP A 182 -3.83 0.39 -3.35
C ASP A 182 -3.37 -0.55 -4.46
N VAL A 183 -2.41 -1.42 -4.12
CA VAL A 183 -1.78 -2.32 -5.09
C VAL A 183 -1.99 -3.75 -4.65
N ILE A 184 -2.58 -4.51 -5.56
CA ILE A 184 -2.55 -5.97 -5.57
C ILE A 184 -1.94 -6.35 -6.91
N TRP A 185 -0.85 -7.11 -6.85
CA TRP A 185 -0.08 -7.45 -8.02
C TRP A 185 -0.77 -8.55 -8.83
N GLU A 186 -0.90 -8.38 -10.13
CA GLU A 186 -1.29 -9.43 -11.06
C GLU A 186 -0.17 -9.67 -12.07
N GLN A 187 0.04 -10.93 -12.44
CA GLN A 187 1.08 -11.25 -13.41
C GLN A 187 0.75 -10.57 -14.75
N ALA A 188 1.67 -9.72 -15.21
CA ALA A 188 1.48 -8.99 -16.45
C ALA A 188 1.51 -9.93 -17.66
N ASN A 189 0.80 -9.54 -18.72
CA ASN A 189 1.00 -10.09 -20.06
C ASN A 189 2.33 -9.63 -20.70
N GLY A 190 3.02 -8.70 -20.03
CA GLY A 190 4.29 -8.14 -20.45
C GLY A 190 5.42 -9.16 -20.51
N ARG A 191 6.53 -8.72 -21.09
CA ARG A 191 7.72 -9.54 -21.27
C ARG A 191 8.76 -9.17 -20.23
N LEU A 192 9.27 -10.17 -19.50
CA LEU A 192 10.50 -10.06 -18.74
C LEU A 192 11.58 -10.90 -19.44
N GLU A 193 12.72 -10.29 -19.76
CA GLU A 193 13.91 -11.00 -20.20
C GLU A 193 15.00 -10.89 -19.13
N ALA A 194 15.93 -11.84 -19.13
CA ALA A 194 17.06 -11.87 -18.23
C ALA A 194 18.34 -12.11 -19.03
N GLY A 195 19.43 -11.45 -18.64
CA GLY A 195 20.73 -11.57 -19.31
C GLY A 195 21.89 -11.16 -18.43
N ASP A 196 23.09 -11.16 -19.03
CA ASP A 196 24.31 -10.68 -18.38
C ASP A 196 24.39 -9.15 -18.52
N ALA A 197 24.60 -8.42 -17.42
CA ALA A 197 24.93 -7.01 -17.48
C ALA A 197 26.28 -6.88 -18.21
N GLN A 198 26.34 -6.18 -19.34
CA GLN A 198 27.56 -6.03 -20.13
C GLN A 198 28.60 -5.13 -19.43
N GLY A 199 29.23 -5.65 -18.38
CA GLY A 199 30.48 -5.13 -17.85
C GLY A 199 31.65 -5.65 -18.68
N GLY A 200 32.35 -4.77 -19.41
CA GLY A 200 33.46 -5.11 -20.32
C GLY A 200 34.68 -5.84 -19.70
N ASN A 201 34.60 -6.28 -18.46
CA ASN A 201 35.66 -6.97 -17.71
C ASN A 201 35.28 -8.37 -17.21
N GLY A 202 34.09 -8.90 -17.51
CA GLY A 202 33.71 -10.27 -17.11
C GLY A 202 33.41 -10.47 -15.62
N GLU A 203 33.15 -9.38 -14.90
CA GLU A 203 32.64 -9.32 -13.53
C GLU A 203 31.18 -8.81 -13.52
N GLY A 204 30.39 -9.15 -14.54
CA GLY A 204 29.02 -8.64 -14.68
C GLY A 204 28.03 -9.39 -13.78
N GLY A 205 27.18 -8.64 -13.06
CA GLY A 205 25.94 -9.16 -12.49
C GLY A 205 24.92 -9.54 -13.56
N GLY A 206 23.76 -10.01 -13.13
CA GLY A 206 22.61 -10.21 -14.00
C GLY A 206 21.84 -8.91 -14.23
N VAL A 207 20.97 -8.91 -15.23
CA VAL A 207 20.04 -7.81 -15.49
C VAL A 207 18.69 -8.37 -15.93
N TYR A 208 17.62 -7.79 -15.39
CA TYR A 208 16.27 -7.98 -15.89
C TYR A 208 15.91 -6.86 -16.86
N TYR A 209 15.25 -7.22 -17.96
CA TYR A 209 14.68 -6.30 -18.94
C TYR A 209 13.17 -6.47 -18.94
N GLY A 210 12.48 -5.62 -18.18
CA GLY A 210 11.02 -5.52 -18.18
C GLY A 210 10.55 -4.67 -19.36
N PHE A 211 9.50 -5.12 -20.04
CA PHE A 211 8.83 -4.36 -21.10
C PHE A 211 7.39 -4.09 -20.65
N ALA A 212 7.17 -2.88 -20.13
CA ALA A 212 5.89 -2.41 -19.64
C ALA A 212 5.17 -1.61 -20.73
N ASP A 213 3.86 -1.82 -20.86
CA ASP A 213 3.00 -1.20 -21.87
C ASP A 213 1.95 -0.26 -21.27
N ASN A 214 1.99 -0.02 -19.95
CA ASN A 214 1.17 0.93 -19.22
C ASN A 214 2.01 1.70 -18.18
N PHE A 215 1.56 2.91 -17.82
CA PHE A 215 2.08 3.66 -16.66
C PHE A 215 1.44 3.17 -15.35
N GLY A 216 1.99 3.63 -14.23
CA GLY A 216 1.58 3.24 -12.88
C GLY A 216 2.58 2.29 -12.24
N TRP A 217 2.08 1.46 -11.32
CA TRP A 217 2.87 0.50 -10.57
C TRP A 217 3.14 -0.78 -11.37
N THR A 218 4.40 -1.16 -11.46
CA THR A 218 4.88 -2.45 -12.00
C THR A 218 5.95 -3.03 -11.09
N ASN A 219 6.15 -4.33 -11.16
CA ASN A 219 7.01 -5.03 -10.23
C ASN A 219 7.71 -6.22 -10.92
N ILE A 220 8.93 -6.55 -10.51
CA ILE A 220 9.69 -7.71 -11.00
C ILE A 220 9.81 -8.71 -9.87
N ASP A 221 8.92 -9.71 -9.87
CA ASP A 221 8.68 -10.56 -8.71
C ASP A 221 8.64 -12.04 -9.08
N ARG A 222 8.72 -12.90 -8.07
CA ARG A 222 8.35 -14.31 -8.19
C ARG A 222 7.35 -14.69 -7.12
N TRP A 223 6.52 -15.68 -7.40
CA TRP A 223 5.69 -16.28 -6.36
C TRP A 223 6.55 -16.87 -5.23
N TYR A 224 6.22 -16.53 -3.99
CA TYR A 224 6.74 -17.27 -2.85
C TYR A 224 6.22 -18.72 -2.91
N SER A 225 7.12 -19.69 -2.81
CA SER A 225 6.78 -21.10 -2.97
C SER A 225 7.31 -21.91 -1.81
N ASP A 226 6.40 -22.57 -1.11
CA ASP A 226 6.73 -23.47 -0.01
C ASP A 226 5.75 -24.65 -0.02
N PRO A 227 6.23 -25.91 -0.07
CA PRO A 227 5.39 -27.09 -0.22
C PRO A 227 4.74 -27.57 1.09
N ARG A 228 5.04 -26.95 2.23
CA ARG A 228 4.43 -27.32 3.52
C ARG A 228 2.92 -27.10 3.46
N PRO A 229 2.13 -27.88 4.24
CA PRO A 229 0.70 -27.64 4.38
C PRO A 229 0.43 -26.19 4.76
N LYS A 230 -0.59 -25.58 4.15
CA LYS A 230 -0.95 -24.18 4.37
C LYS A 230 -2.08 -24.05 5.39
N THR A 231 -2.16 -22.88 6.01
CA THR A 231 -3.17 -22.50 6.99
C THR A 231 -3.56 -21.04 6.82
N THR A 232 -4.74 -20.70 7.34
CA THR A 232 -5.10 -19.32 7.64
C THR A 232 -4.45 -18.90 8.95
N LEU A 233 -4.07 -17.63 9.04
CA LEU A 233 -3.62 -16.99 10.28
C LEU A 233 -4.56 -15.84 10.65
N PHE A 234 -4.53 -15.49 11.93
CA PHE A 234 -5.27 -14.39 12.51
C PHE A 234 -4.35 -13.56 13.40
N VAL A 235 -4.61 -12.26 13.48
CA VAL A 235 -3.90 -11.35 14.38
C VAL A 235 -4.91 -10.56 15.20
N ASP A 236 -4.78 -10.68 16.52
CA ASP A 236 -5.51 -9.95 17.54
C ASP A 236 -4.65 -8.73 17.93
N VAL A 237 -5.11 -7.54 17.56
CA VAL A 237 -4.44 -6.26 17.86
C VAL A 237 -5.04 -5.64 19.13
N PRO A 238 -4.32 -4.72 19.82
CA PRO A 238 -4.86 -4.12 21.03
C PRO A 238 -6.20 -3.39 20.80
N GLU A 239 -7.00 -3.27 21.85
CA GLU A 239 -8.27 -2.52 21.81
C GLU A 239 -8.06 -1.10 21.28
N GLY A 240 -8.90 -0.69 20.33
CA GLY A 240 -8.84 0.62 19.67
C GLY A 240 -8.07 0.63 18.33
N TYR A 241 -7.42 -0.48 17.96
CA TYR A 241 -6.81 -0.65 16.64
C TYR A 241 -7.71 -1.50 15.73
N ASP A 242 -7.83 -1.09 14.47
CA ASP A 242 -8.58 -1.81 13.43
C ASP A 242 -8.02 -1.49 12.03
N ASN A 243 -8.65 -1.98 10.98
CA ASN A 243 -8.22 -1.76 9.59
C ASN A 243 -8.34 -0.31 9.10
N THR A 244 -8.93 0.59 9.88
CA THR A 244 -9.04 2.01 9.54
C THR A 244 -7.85 2.81 10.05
N ASN A 245 -7.12 2.30 11.04
CA ASN A 245 -6.10 3.06 11.76
C ASN A 245 -4.74 2.37 11.92
N CYS A 246 -4.65 1.08 11.58
CA CYS A 246 -3.37 0.37 11.54
C CYS A 246 -3.24 -0.55 10.34
N GLY A 247 -2.00 -0.83 9.96
CA GLY A 247 -1.64 -1.88 9.01
C GLY A 247 -1.02 -3.07 9.75
N VAL A 248 -1.40 -4.28 9.35
CA VAL A 248 -0.81 -5.52 9.86
C VAL A 248 -0.10 -6.25 8.72
N PHE A 249 1.19 -6.48 8.87
CA PHE A 249 2.07 -7.03 7.86
C PHE A 249 2.76 -8.29 8.38
N LEU A 250 3.23 -9.12 7.45
CA LEU A 250 3.94 -10.36 7.71
C LEU A 250 5.26 -10.38 6.94
N SER A 251 6.35 -10.30 7.68
CA SER A 251 7.70 -10.54 7.18
C SER A 251 8.00 -12.04 7.19
N TYR A 252 8.54 -12.56 6.09
CA TYR A 252 8.95 -13.96 5.95
C TYR A 252 10.44 -14.08 6.28
N ASP A 253 10.79 -14.89 7.28
CA ASP A 253 12.19 -15.03 7.69
C ASP A 253 13.00 -15.75 6.59
N GLY A 254 14.14 -15.16 6.24
CA GLY A 254 15.00 -15.63 5.15
C GLY A 254 14.58 -15.18 3.76
N GLU A 255 13.49 -14.42 3.63
CA GLU A 255 13.04 -13.77 2.40
C GLU A 255 13.01 -12.24 2.63
N PRO A 256 14.13 -11.54 2.38
CA PRO A 256 14.29 -10.13 2.76
C PRO A 256 13.38 -9.18 1.96
N THR A 257 12.83 -9.63 0.84
CA THR A 257 11.96 -8.84 -0.05
C THR A 257 10.54 -9.41 -0.14
N ALA A 258 10.10 -10.18 0.87
CA ALA A 258 8.74 -10.66 1.00
C ALA A 258 8.02 -10.02 2.20
N LEU A 259 6.97 -9.25 1.90
CA LEU A 259 6.14 -8.55 2.88
C LEU A 259 4.67 -8.70 2.52
N ALA A 260 3.95 -9.59 3.20
CA ALA A 260 2.50 -9.64 3.05
C ALA A 260 1.83 -8.56 3.92
N LYS A 261 0.60 -8.20 3.56
CA LYS A 261 -0.32 -7.40 4.40
C LYS A 261 -1.60 -8.21 4.62
N LEU A 262 -2.10 -8.24 5.85
CA LEU A 262 -3.38 -8.86 6.15
C LEU A 262 -4.47 -7.95 5.61
N ASP A 263 -5.35 -8.52 4.80
CA ASP A 263 -6.24 -7.79 3.90
C ASP A 263 -7.70 -7.76 4.36
N VAL A 264 -8.04 -8.55 5.38
CA VAL A 264 -9.37 -8.56 5.98
C VAL A 264 -9.29 -8.31 7.48
N TYR A 265 -10.16 -7.45 7.98
CA TYR A 265 -10.49 -7.31 9.39
C TYR A 265 -11.94 -7.72 9.60
N ASP A 266 -12.16 -8.70 10.46
CA ASP A 266 -13.49 -9.23 10.76
C ASP A 266 -14.08 -8.49 11.96
N GLU A 267 -15.13 -7.69 11.73
CA GLU A 267 -15.77 -6.87 12.77
C GLU A 267 -16.49 -7.69 13.87
N GLU A 268 -16.82 -8.96 13.63
CA GLU A 268 -17.48 -9.81 14.64
C GLU A 268 -16.47 -10.40 15.63
N THR A 269 -15.28 -10.75 15.12
CA THR A 269 -14.21 -11.36 15.91
C THR A 269 -13.12 -10.38 16.34
N GLU A 270 -13.08 -9.18 15.73
CA GLU A 270 -12.06 -8.14 15.93
C GLU A 270 -10.64 -8.62 15.55
N LEU A 271 -10.55 -9.49 14.53
CA LEU A 271 -9.28 -10.09 14.09
C LEU A 271 -8.93 -9.69 12.65
N PHE A 272 -7.64 -9.41 12.42
CA PHE A 272 -7.07 -9.38 11.07
C PHE A 272 -6.79 -10.79 10.56
N THR A 273 -6.87 -11.00 9.24
CA THR A 273 -6.51 -12.27 8.60
C THR A 273 -6.06 -12.06 7.14
N GLU A 274 -5.26 -12.99 6.61
CA GLU A 274 -4.97 -13.10 5.16
C GLU A 274 -6.08 -13.85 4.40
N HIS A 275 -7.03 -14.47 5.10
CA HIS A 275 -8.27 -15.12 4.64
C HIS A 275 -8.23 -16.18 3.51
N TYR A 276 -7.11 -16.36 2.80
CA TYR A 276 -6.98 -17.31 1.68
C TYR A 276 -6.31 -18.64 2.06
N GLY A 277 -5.76 -18.74 3.27
CA GLY A 277 -5.10 -19.93 3.78
C GLY A 277 -3.79 -20.24 3.09
N GLN A 278 -3.01 -19.22 2.71
CA GLN A 278 -1.79 -19.40 1.89
C GLN A 278 -0.50 -19.54 2.71
N ILE A 279 -0.57 -19.46 4.04
CA ILE A 279 0.61 -19.39 4.89
C ILE A 279 1.10 -20.80 5.28
N PRO A 280 2.36 -21.18 5.02
CA PRO A 280 2.85 -22.51 5.37
C PRO A 280 3.01 -22.73 6.88
N ILE A 281 2.51 -23.86 7.36
CA ILE A 281 2.69 -24.32 8.75
C ILE A 281 4.17 -24.60 9.00
N GLY A 282 4.67 -24.10 10.13
CA GLY A 282 6.07 -24.18 10.55
C GLY A 282 6.96 -23.09 9.97
N LEU A 283 6.41 -22.13 9.21
CA LEU A 283 7.15 -20.98 8.71
C LEU A 283 7.53 -20.07 9.89
N GLU A 284 8.78 -19.62 9.93
CA GLU A 284 9.23 -18.56 10.83
C GLU A 284 8.93 -17.21 10.17
N VAL A 285 8.32 -16.31 10.94
CA VAL A 285 7.82 -15.03 10.46
C VAL A 285 7.98 -13.97 11.54
N HIS A 286 7.90 -12.71 11.13
CA HIS A 286 7.67 -11.59 12.03
C HIS A 286 6.39 -10.85 11.64
N PHE A 287 5.45 -10.77 12.57
CA PHE A 287 4.30 -9.89 12.45
C PHE A 287 4.72 -8.46 12.74
N ILE A 288 4.27 -7.52 11.91
CA ILE A 288 4.54 -6.09 12.05
C ILE A 288 3.19 -5.38 12.10
N VAL A 289 2.91 -4.66 13.19
CA VAL A 289 1.77 -3.74 13.26
C VAL A 289 2.30 -2.33 13.21
N LEU A 290 1.72 -1.48 12.36
CA LEU A 290 2.09 -0.08 12.20
C LEU A 290 0.86 0.80 12.33
N SER A 291 0.97 1.86 13.11
CA SER A 291 -0.07 2.88 13.32
C SER A 291 0.59 4.24 13.51
N VAL A 292 -0.20 5.31 13.49
CA VAL A 292 0.24 6.65 13.86
C VAL A 292 -0.59 7.17 15.03
N ILE A 293 0.07 7.87 15.97
CA ILE A 293 -0.56 8.59 17.07
C ILE A 293 0.20 9.90 17.24
N ASP A 294 -0.51 11.03 17.28
CA ASP A 294 0.08 12.37 17.41
C ASP A 294 1.23 12.63 16.39
N ASP A 295 1.02 12.23 15.13
CA ASP A 295 1.98 12.34 14.01
C ASP A 295 3.31 11.56 14.22
N GLN A 296 3.32 10.61 15.15
CA GLN A 296 4.45 9.70 15.39
C GLN A 296 4.07 8.25 15.07
N TYR A 297 4.98 7.50 14.45
CA TYR A 297 4.80 6.06 14.24
C TYR A 297 4.76 5.30 15.58
N TYR A 298 3.83 4.36 15.66
CA TYR A 298 3.72 3.36 16.70
C TYR A 298 3.78 1.99 16.05
N TYR A 299 4.55 1.08 16.62
CA TYR A 299 4.79 -0.22 16.01
C TYR A 299 4.81 -1.35 17.03
N ALA A 300 4.57 -2.57 16.54
CA ALA A 300 4.92 -3.81 17.22
C ALA A 300 5.59 -4.75 16.21
N ILE A 301 6.66 -5.44 16.62
CA ILE A 301 7.26 -6.53 15.85
C ILE A 301 7.32 -7.76 16.74
N GLN A 302 6.70 -8.85 16.31
CA GLN A 302 6.66 -10.11 17.07
C GLN A 302 7.00 -11.29 16.17
N GLY A 303 8.06 -12.02 16.52
CA GLY A 303 8.48 -13.23 15.82
C GLY A 303 7.68 -14.45 16.27
N ALA A 304 7.28 -15.30 15.32
CA ALA A 304 6.50 -16.49 15.59
C ALA A 304 6.85 -17.63 14.62
N THR A 305 6.45 -18.85 15.00
CA THR A 305 6.41 -20.00 14.08
C THR A 305 4.96 -20.36 13.82
N ILE A 306 4.55 -20.32 12.55
CA ILE A 306 3.16 -20.56 12.16
C ILE A 306 2.70 -21.97 12.56
N THR A 307 1.54 -22.05 13.18
CA THR A 307 0.85 -23.31 13.53
C THR A 307 -0.46 -23.42 12.76
N GLU A 308 -1.09 -24.60 12.73
CA GLU A 308 -2.44 -24.72 12.17
C GLU A 308 -3.43 -23.78 12.89
N ASN A 309 -4.20 -23.00 12.13
CA ASN A 309 -5.10 -21.93 12.58
C ASN A 309 -4.42 -20.97 13.59
N HIS A 310 -3.23 -20.47 13.23
CA HIS A 310 -2.44 -19.61 14.09
C HIS A 310 -3.20 -18.33 14.46
N VAL A 311 -3.18 -17.96 15.73
CA VAL A 311 -3.67 -16.66 16.22
C VAL A 311 -2.50 -16.00 16.94
N GLU A 312 -2.04 -14.88 16.41
CA GLU A 312 -1.02 -14.07 17.04
C GLU A 312 -1.68 -12.94 17.84
N ILE A 313 -1.23 -12.74 19.08
CA ILE A 313 -1.74 -11.68 19.95
C ILE A 313 -0.66 -10.61 20.07
N ILE A 314 -0.99 -9.38 19.68
CA ILE A 314 -0.15 -8.19 19.81
C ILE A 314 -0.59 -7.43 21.05
N GLY A 315 0.31 -7.30 22.03
CA GLY A 315 -0.03 -6.75 23.34
C GLY A 315 -0.13 -5.21 23.37
N ASP A 316 0.86 -4.54 22.79
CA ASP A 316 0.97 -3.08 22.76
C ASP A 316 1.85 -2.61 21.59
N LEU A 317 1.65 -1.36 21.18
CA LEU A 317 2.51 -0.70 20.21
C LEU A 317 3.37 0.35 20.92
N SER A 318 4.64 0.45 20.52
CA SER A 318 5.60 1.39 21.07
C SER A 318 5.88 2.53 20.08
N PRO A 319 6.09 3.78 20.56
CA PRO A 319 6.48 4.89 19.71
C PRO A 319 7.86 4.63 19.09
N ILE A 320 8.05 5.01 17.83
CA ILE A 320 9.31 4.88 17.11
C ILE A 320 9.52 6.04 16.14
N THR A 321 10.77 6.32 15.77
CA THR A 321 11.08 7.22 14.64
C THR A 321 11.13 6.43 13.33
N GLU A 322 10.88 7.07 12.20
CA GLU A 322 10.97 6.41 10.89
C GLU A 322 12.32 5.74 10.65
N ALA A 323 13.42 6.45 10.96
CA ALA A 323 14.78 5.93 10.78
C ALA A 323 15.08 4.70 11.67
N GLU A 324 14.53 4.65 12.88
CA GLU A 324 14.67 3.47 13.75
C GLU A 324 13.78 2.31 13.26
N LEU A 325 12.59 2.61 12.74
CA LEU A 325 11.68 1.61 12.17
C LEU A 325 12.33 0.93 10.95
N ILE A 326 12.90 1.71 10.03
CA ILE A 326 13.65 1.19 8.87
C ILE A 326 14.75 0.23 9.34
N GLN A 327 15.59 0.65 10.28
CA GLN A 327 16.67 -0.18 10.80
C GLN A 327 16.18 -1.49 11.44
N LEU A 328 15.04 -1.46 12.13
CA LEU A 328 14.46 -2.66 12.74
C LEU A 328 13.90 -3.63 11.70
N VAL A 329 13.18 -3.11 10.69
CA VAL A 329 12.56 -3.93 9.64
C VAL A 329 13.61 -4.55 8.73
N GLU A 330 14.63 -3.79 8.35
CA GLU A 330 15.76 -4.30 7.55
C GLU A 330 16.64 -5.31 8.30
N ALA A 331 16.64 -5.28 9.64
CA ALA A 331 17.38 -6.22 10.47
C ALA A 331 16.64 -7.55 10.70
N LEU A 332 15.41 -7.69 10.18
CA LEU A 332 14.66 -8.94 10.29
C LEU A 332 15.34 -10.06 9.49
N PRO A 333 15.21 -11.33 9.92
CA PRO A 333 15.96 -12.45 9.36
C PRO A 333 15.68 -12.80 7.90
#